data_AF-A0A661R2X2-F1
#
_entry.id   AF-A0A661R2X2-F1
#
_cell.length_a   1.000
_cell.length_b   1.000
_cell.length_c   1.000
_cell.angle_alpha   90.00
_cell.angle_beta   90.00
_cell.angle_gamma   90.00
#
_symmetry.space_group_name_H-M   'P 1'
#
loop_
_entity.id
_entity.type
_entity.pdbx_description
1 polymer ?
#
loop_
_entity_poly.entity_id
_entity_poly.type
_entity_poly.pdbx_seq_one_letter_code
_entity_poly.pdbx_strand_id
1 'polypeptide(L)'
;MINRTIGPEQSVVALKLTIKGIVQGVGFRPFVHQLASRYGLNGEVANTSSGVDIHVEGSDENVRTFVKELVEKSPPLAHITEVSSSHEPVRNYDRFVIQPSKSKGPRWTLISPDVAICDDCLSELCDPEDRRYQYPFINCTNCGPRYTIIDDIPYDRPK
;
A
#
# COMPACT_ATOMS: atom_id res chain seq x y z
N MET A 1 -16.81 -35.04 19.46
CA MET A 1 -15.58 -34.46 20.02
C MET A 1 -14.47 -34.71 19.00
N ILE A 2 -14.17 -33.72 18.16
CA ILE A 2 -13.10 -33.83 17.15
C ILE A 2 -11.99 -32.90 17.62
N ASN A 3 -10.97 -33.47 18.25
CA ASN A 3 -9.78 -32.75 18.66
C ASN A 3 -9.05 -32.29 17.39
N ARG A 4 -9.14 -30.99 17.09
CA ARG A 4 -8.17 -30.35 16.19
C ARG A 4 -6.89 -30.18 17.00
N THR A 5 -5.91 -31.01 16.71
CA THR A 5 -4.53 -30.86 17.13
C THR A 5 -4.01 -29.54 16.56
N ILE A 6 -3.97 -28.51 17.40
CA ILE A 6 -3.32 -27.23 17.10
C ILE A 6 -1.83 -27.54 17.11
N GLY A 7 -1.17 -27.38 15.94
CA GLY A 7 0.29 -27.45 15.82
C GLY A 7 0.98 -26.41 16.71
N PRO A 8 2.32 -26.42 16.81
CA PRO A 8 3.04 -25.59 17.79
C PRO A 8 2.60 -24.13 17.65
N GLU A 9 2.22 -23.50 18.76
CA GLU A 9 1.89 -22.08 18.84
C GLU A 9 3.01 -21.28 18.19
N GLN A 10 2.87 -20.93 16.92
CA GLN A 10 3.74 -19.96 16.28
C GLN A 10 3.42 -18.64 16.97
N SER A 11 4.38 -18.13 17.74
CA SER A 11 4.26 -16.84 18.40
C SER A 11 3.94 -15.77 17.36
N VAL A 12 2.70 -15.27 17.40
CA VAL A 12 2.29 -14.17 16.54
C VAL A 12 3.03 -12.92 16.99
N VAL A 13 3.72 -12.28 16.05
CA VAL A 13 4.36 -10.99 16.25
C VAL A 13 3.56 -9.91 15.55
N ALA A 14 3.62 -8.69 16.08
CA ALA A 14 3.05 -7.51 15.44
C ALA A 14 4.12 -6.43 15.27
N LEU A 15 4.20 -5.90 14.05
CA LEU A 15 5.06 -4.78 13.71
C LEU A 15 4.21 -3.61 13.22
N LYS A 16 4.58 -2.43 13.69
CA LYS A 16 4.20 -1.18 13.05
C LYS A 16 5.34 -0.71 12.16
N LEU A 17 5.04 -0.38 10.92
CA LEU A 17 5.93 0.24 9.97
C LEU A 17 5.41 1.64 9.63
N THR A 18 6.32 2.60 9.52
CA THR A 18 6.04 3.90 8.94
C THR A 18 6.95 4.11 7.74
N ILE A 19 6.34 4.25 6.57
CA ILE A 19 7.02 4.39 5.28
C ILE A 19 6.94 5.85 4.86
N LYS A 20 8.08 6.48 4.60
CA LYS A 20 8.16 7.83 4.05
C LYS A 20 8.72 7.83 2.64
N GLY A 21 8.38 8.87 1.89
CA GLY A 21 8.81 9.08 0.51
C GLY A 21 7.62 9.38 -0.41
N ILE A 22 7.79 9.13 -1.71
CA ILE A 22 6.71 9.16 -2.69
C ILE A 22 5.97 7.83 -2.60
N VAL A 23 5.00 7.75 -1.69
CA VAL A 23 4.26 6.49 -1.41
C VAL A 23 2.75 6.68 -1.42
N GLN A 24 2.28 7.87 -1.79
CA GLN A 24 0.85 8.18 -1.91
C GLN A 24 0.51 8.51 -3.37
N GLY A 25 -0.69 8.11 -3.80
CA GLY A 25 -1.12 8.27 -5.20
C GLY A 25 -0.43 7.33 -6.20
N VAL A 26 0.36 6.36 -5.72
CA VAL A 26 1.19 5.46 -6.56
C VAL A 26 0.81 3.99 -6.42
N GLY A 27 -0.43 3.70 -6.00
CA GLY A 27 -0.90 2.32 -5.81
C GLY A 27 -0.33 1.59 -4.59
N PHE A 28 0.34 2.29 -3.67
CA PHE A 28 1.03 1.69 -2.53
C PHE A 28 0.10 0.93 -1.57
N ARG A 29 -1.06 1.50 -1.20
CA ARG A 29 -2.05 0.82 -0.32
C ARG A 29 -2.56 -0.51 -0.89
N PRO A 30 -3.03 -0.57 -2.17
CA PRO A 30 -3.35 -1.84 -2.82
C PRO A 30 -2.17 -2.83 -2.84
N PHE A 31 -0.96 -2.36 -3.16
CA PHE A 31 0.24 -3.20 -3.16
C PHE A 31 0.50 -3.85 -1.79
N VAL A 32 0.48 -3.05 -0.73
CA VAL A 32 0.65 -3.53 0.65
C VAL A 32 -0.40 -4.58 1.01
N HIS A 33 -1.67 -4.32 0.69
CA HIS A 33 -2.77 -5.25 0.95
C HIS A 33 -2.59 -6.59 0.22
N GLN A 34 -2.19 -6.55 -1.07
CA GLN A 34 -1.93 -7.77 -1.85
C GLN A 34 -0.74 -8.54 -1.29
N LEU A 35 0.33 -7.85 -0.90
CA LEU A 35 1.52 -8.46 -0.32
C LEU A 35 1.20 -9.13 1.03
N ALA A 36 0.47 -8.45 1.90
CA ALA A 36 0.03 -9.01 3.18
C ALA A 36 -0.84 -10.27 2.98
N SER A 37 -1.78 -10.20 2.04
CA SER A 37 -2.65 -11.35 1.70
C SER A 37 -1.85 -12.54 1.19
N ARG A 38 -0.81 -12.32 0.37
CA ARG A 38 0.07 -13.38 -0.15
C ARG A 38 0.80 -14.14 0.97
N TYR A 39 1.18 -13.44 2.04
CA TYR A 39 1.88 -14.02 3.18
C TYR A 39 0.96 -14.44 4.32
N GLY A 40 -0.37 -14.37 4.13
CA GLY A 40 -1.34 -14.71 5.17
C GLY A 40 -1.23 -13.83 6.42
N LEU A 41 -0.88 -12.55 6.23
CA LEU A 41 -0.70 -11.58 7.31
C LEU A 41 -1.98 -10.77 7.51
N ASN A 42 -2.28 -10.44 8.76
CA ASN A 42 -3.42 -9.60 9.15
C ASN A 42 -2.96 -8.22 9.59
N GLY A 43 -3.86 -7.23 9.65
CA GLY A 43 -3.52 -5.88 10.10
C GLY A 43 -4.16 -4.78 9.26
N GLU A 44 -3.48 -3.64 9.14
CA GLU A 44 -4.00 -2.49 8.40
C GLU A 44 -2.92 -1.67 7.69
N VAL A 45 -3.34 -0.94 6.66
CA VAL A 45 -2.55 0.10 6.00
C VAL A 45 -3.35 1.40 5.90
N ALA A 46 -2.73 2.54 6.19
CA ALA A 46 -3.35 3.86 6.09
C ALA A 46 -2.37 4.90 5.55
N ASN A 47 -2.85 5.79 4.68
CA ASN A 47 -2.12 7.01 4.36
C ASN A 47 -2.17 7.97 5.56
N THR A 48 -1.06 8.64 5.84
CA THR A 48 -0.91 9.63 6.90
C THR A 48 -0.29 10.92 6.36
N SER A 49 -0.23 11.97 7.16
CA SER A 49 0.38 13.26 6.79
C SER A 49 1.88 13.17 6.53
N SER A 50 2.52 12.10 7.00
CA SER A 50 3.97 11.84 6.89
C SER A 50 4.33 10.72 5.91
N GLY A 51 3.36 9.97 5.38
CA GLY A 51 3.63 8.83 4.51
C GLY A 51 2.55 7.75 4.60
N VAL A 52 2.96 6.49 4.82
CA VAL A 52 2.06 5.35 4.98
C VAL A 52 2.38 4.62 6.27
N ASP A 53 1.37 4.42 7.11
CA ASP A 53 1.47 3.56 8.29
C ASP A 53 0.93 2.17 7.96
N ILE A 54 1.64 1.14 8.41
CA ILE A 54 1.28 -0.26 8.26
C ILE A 54 1.35 -0.90 9.64
N HIS A 55 0.30 -1.62 10.02
CA HIS A 55 0.33 -2.55 11.15
C HIS A 55 0.17 -3.95 10.58
N VAL A 56 1.07 -4.87 10.93
CA VAL A 56 1.07 -6.23 10.37
C VAL A 56 1.28 -7.26 11.47
N GLU A 57 0.50 -8.33 11.43
CA GLU A 57 0.45 -9.40 12.41
C GLU A 57 0.58 -10.76 11.71
N GLY A 58 1.40 -11.65 12.26
CA GLY A 58 1.58 -13.00 11.74
C GLY A 58 2.79 -13.71 12.33
N SER A 59 3.25 -14.77 11.67
CA SER A 59 4.49 -15.44 12.06
C SER A 59 5.70 -14.52 11.82
N ASP A 60 6.72 -14.60 12.67
CA ASP A 60 7.95 -13.80 12.54
C ASP A 60 8.60 -13.95 11.16
N GLU A 61 8.62 -15.17 10.61
CA GLU A 61 9.16 -15.45 9.28
C GLU A 61 8.39 -14.71 8.16
N ASN A 62 7.05 -14.76 8.19
CA ASN A 62 6.23 -14.11 7.17
C ASN A 62 6.32 -12.59 7.28
N VAL A 63 6.32 -12.06 8.51
CA VAL A 63 6.48 -10.61 8.76
C VAL A 63 7.83 -10.11 8.25
N ARG A 64 8.94 -10.81 8.52
CA ARG A 64 10.27 -10.46 8.00
C ARG A 64 10.32 -10.49 6.47
N THR A 65 9.74 -11.52 5.87
CA THR A 65 9.70 -11.67 4.41
C THR A 65 8.86 -10.55 3.78
N PHE A 66 7.72 -10.21 4.39
CA PHE A 66 6.88 -9.10 3.97
C PHE A 66 7.63 -7.76 4.00
N VAL A 67 8.35 -7.44 5.08
CA VAL A 67 9.13 -6.18 5.17
C VAL A 67 10.19 -6.10 4.08
N LYS A 68 10.88 -7.21 3.80
CA LYS A 68 11.87 -7.28 2.72
C LYS A 68 11.22 -7.03 1.35
N GLU A 69 10.16 -7.77 1.02
CA GLU A 69 9.50 -7.64 -0.28
C GLU A 69 8.78 -6.30 -0.47
N LEU A 70 8.32 -5.68 0.62
CA LEU A 70 7.71 -4.35 0.59
C LEU A 70 8.64 -3.31 -0.03
N VAL A 71 9.93 -3.41 0.28
CA VAL A 71 10.97 -2.50 -0.23
C VAL A 71 11.45 -2.92 -1.62
N GLU A 72 11.69 -4.22 -1.83
CA GLU A 72 12.24 -4.72 -3.11
C GLU A 72 11.25 -4.67 -4.27
N LYS A 73 9.95 -4.81 -4.00
CA LYS A 73 8.89 -4.93 -5.01
C LYS A 73 7.92 -3.75 -5.01
N SER A 74 8.32 -2.61 -4.44
CA SER A 74 7.49 -1.41 -4.38
C SER A 74 7.01 -0.98 -5.79
N PRO A 75 5.82 -0.38 -5.93
CA PRO A 75 5.32 0.09 -7.22
C PRO A 75 6.32 0.97 -7.99
N PRO A 76 6.32 1.01 -9.33
CA PRO A 76 7.33 1.73 -10.11
C PRO A 76 7.43 3.23 -9.82
N LEU A 77 6.30 3.87 -9.50
CA LEU A 77 6.27 5.29 -9.12
C LEU A 77 6.52 5.53 -7.64
N ALA A 78 6.59 4.46 -6.84
CA ALA A 78 6.89 4.59 -5.43
C ALA A 78 8.39 4.79 -5.23
N HIS A 79 8.75 5.77 -4.41
CA HIS A 79 10.12 5.99 -3.99
C HIS A 79 10.17 6.09 -2.47
N ILE A 80 10.67 5.03 -1.83
CA ILE A 80 10.78 4.95 -0.37
C ILE A 80 12.08 5.63 0.05
N THR A 81 11.99 6.66 0.88
CA THR A 81 13.15 7.37 1.43
C THR A 81 13.51 6.87 2.83
N GLU A 82 12.54 6.36 3.57
CA GLU A 82 12.74 5.89 4.94
C GLU A 82 11.71 4.80 5.27
N VAL A 83 12.16 3.77 5.96
CA VAL A 83 11.33 2.75 6.59
C VAL A 83 11.70 2.71 8.06
N SER A 84 10.76 3.04 8.95
CA SER A 84 10.92 2.80 10.37
C SER A 84 10.03 1.64 10.80
N SER A 85 10.51 0.84 11.75
CA SER A 85 9.77 -0.31 12.28
C SER A 85 9.86 -0.34 13.80
N SER A 86 8.77 -0.74 14.44
CA SER A 86 8.70 -0.95 15.89
C SER A 86 7.77 -2.12 16.20
N HIS A 87 8.12 -2.90 17.22
CA HIS A 87 7.22 -3.92 17.73
C HIS A 87 6.02 -3.26 18.40
N GLU A 88 4.83 -3.81 18.16
CA GLU A 88 3.60 -3.40 18.83
C GLU A 88 2.88 -4.63 19.40
N PRO A 89 1.94 -4.44 20.34
CA PRO A 89 1.06 -5.51 20.77
C PRO A 89 0.20 -6.03 19.62
N VAL A 90 -0.02 -7.34 19.59
CA VAL A 90 -0.99 -7.97 18.69
C VAL A 90 -2.40 -7.48 19.05
N ARG A 91 -3.12 -6.98 18.06
CA ARG A 91 -4.50 -6.47 18.14
C ARG A 91 -5.52 -7.50 17.66
N ASN A 92 -5.07 -8.64 17.13
CA ASN A 92 -5.88 -9.76 16.66
C ASN A 92 -6.82 -9.36 15.51
N TYR A 93 -6.25 -8.78 14.45
CA TYR A 93 -7.03 -8.55 13.24
C TYR A 93 -7.40 -9.89 12.58
N ASP A 94 -8.64 -10.02 12.10
CA ASP A 94 -9.08 -11.21 11.36
C ASP A 94 -8.62 -11.24 9.89
N ARG A 95 -8.24 -10.07 9.36
CA ARG A 95 -7.80 -9.86 7.98
C ARG A 95 -6.94 -8.61 7.86
N PHE A 96 -6.28 -8.46 6.73
CA PHE A 96 -5.62 -7.20 6.37
C PHE A 96 -6.62 -6.21 5.76
N VAL A 97 -6.62 -4.94 6.19
CA VAL A 97 -7.56 -3.92 5.69
C VAL A 97 -6.88 -2.63 5.24
N ILE A 98 -7.42 -2.00 4.19
CA ILE A 98 -7.05 -0.63 3.82
C ILE A 98 -7.94 0.32 4.60
N GLN A 99 -7.36 1.10 5.50
CA GLN A 99 -8.07 2.06 6.32
C GLN A 99 -8.19 3.43 5.62
N PRO A 100 -9.19 4.24 6.00
CA PRO A 100 -9.27 5.65 5.61
C PRO A 100 -8.00 6.42 5.99
N SER A 101 -7.66 7.45 5.23
CA SER A 101 -6.51 8.30 5.53
C SER A 101 -6.63 8.98 6.89
N LYS A 102 -5.54 8.98 7.66
CA LYS A 102 -5.46 9.60 8.99
C LYS A 102 -4.74 10.94 8.88
N SER A 103 -5.47 12.04 9.06
CA SER A 103 -4.89 13.39 9.03
C SER A 103 -4.53 13.84 10.45
N LYS A 104 -3.27 13.69 10.87
CA LYS A 104 -2.78 14.19 12.16
C LYS A 104 -1.45 14.91 11.99
N GLY A 105 -1.31 16.09 12.60
CA GLY A 105 -0.05 16.84 12.62
C GLY A 105 0.29 17.57 11.32
N PRO A 106 1.47 18.23 11.26
CA PRO A 106 1.89 19.00 10.11
C PRO A 106 2.21 18.10 8.90
N ARG A 107 2.02 18.64 7.70
CA ARG A 107 2.01 17.93 6.42
C ARG A 107 3.42 17.87 5.81
N TRP A 108 3.99 16.67 5.64
CA TRP A 108 5.39 16.50 5.22
C TRP A 108 5.63 15.29 4.30
N THR A 109 4.66 14.87 3.49
CA THR A 109 4.86 13.77 2.54
C THR A 109 5.23 14.26 1.14
N LEU A 110 6.04 13.49 0.41
CA LEU A 110 6.43 13.81 -0.97
C LEU A 110 5.30 13.38 -1.92
N ILE A 111 4.94 14.27 -2.84
CA ILE A 111 3.93 14.00 -3.86
C ILE A 111 4.64 13.56 -5.15
N SER A 112 4.11 12.51 -5.80
CA SER A 112 4.61 12.05 -7.09
C SER A 112 4.47 13.15 -8.14
N PRO A 113 5.46 13.35 -9.03
CA PRO A 113 5.26 14.17 -10.21
C PRO A 113 4.18 13.56 -11.11
N ASP A 114 3.71 14.34 -12.07
CA ASP A 114 2.88 13.86 -13.16
C ASP A 114 3.68 12.93 -14.07
N VAL A 115 3.04 11.87 -14.57
CA VAL A 115 3.69 10.85 -15.38
C VAL A 115 2.91 10.64 -16.67
N ALA A 116 3.64 10.51 -17.79
CA ALA A 116 3.04 10.16 -19.08
C ALA A 116 2.31 8.80 -19.01
N ILE A 117 1.41 8.55 -19.97
CA ILE A 117 0.68 7.27 -20.09
C ILE A 117 1.67 6.09 -20.12
N CYS A 118 1.38 5.01 -19.39
CA CYS A 118 2.17 3.78 -19.44
C CYS A 118 1.74 2.86 -20.59
N ASP A 119 2.58 1.88 -20.93
CA ASP A 119 2.32 0.94 -22.03
C ASP A 119 1.01 0.13 -21.84
N ASP A 120 0.66 -0.22 -20.61
CA ASP A 120 -0.60 -0.91 -20.29
C ASP A 120 -1.81 -0.05 -20.66
N CYS A 121 -1.84 1.20 -20.18
CA CYS A 121 -2.92 2.13 -20.51
C CYS A 121 -2.91 2.51 -21.99
N LEU A 122 -1.74 2.61 -22.63
CA LEU A 122 -1.66 2.87 -24.06
C LEU A 122 -2.27 1.72 -24.86
N SER A 123 -2.05 0.47 -24.43
CA SER A 123 -2.64 -0.71 -25.03
C SER A 123 -4.16 -0.71 -24.89
N GLU A 124 -4.69 -0.47 -23.68
CA GLU A 124 -6.14 -0.33 -23.42
C GLU A 124 -6.77 0.82 -24.24
N LEU A 125 -6.06 1.95 -24.38
CA LEU A 125 -6.55 3.11 -25.13
C LEU A 125 -6.73 2.79 -26.63
N CYS A 126 -5.88 1.91 -27.17
CA CYS A 126 -5.83 1.56 -28.57
C CYS A 126 -6.65 0.30 -28.93
N ASP A 127 -7.18 -0.44 -27.96
CA ASP A 127 -7.94 -1.68 -28.17
C ASP A 127 -9.45 -1.40 -28.34
N PRO A 128 -10.06 -1.68 -29.53
CA PRO A 128 -11.49 -1.48 -29.78
C PRO A 128 -12.42 -2.30 -28.89
N GLU A 129 -11.94 -3.42 -28.33
CA GLU A 129 -12.74 -4.30 -27.45
C GLU A 129 -12.65 -3.89 -25.97
N ASP A 130 -11.70 -3.01 -25.61
CA ASP A 130 -11.60 -2.49 -24.25
C ASP A 130 -12.67 -1.42 -24.01
N ARG A 131 -13.30 -1.46 -22.83
CA ARG A 131 -14.27 -0.44 -22.40
C ARG A 131 -13.70 0.98 -22.36
N ARG A 132 -12.38 1.13 -22.34
CA ARG A 132 -11.64 2.39 -22.34
C ARG A 132 -11.08 2.77 -23.70
N TYR A 133 -11.51 2.11 -24.78
CA TYR A 133 -11.13 2.47 -26.15
C TYR A 133 -11.32 3.97 -26.40
N GLN A 134 -10.26 4.65 -26.83
CA GLN A 134 -10.23 6.09 -27.10
C GLN A 134 -10.64 6.99 -25.91
N TYR A 135 -10.61 6.50 -24.66
CA TYR A 135 -10.97 7.31 -23.49
C TYR A 135 -9.86 8.33 -23.13
N PRO A 136 -10.08 9.65 -23.30
CA PRO A 136 -8.99 10.64 -23.22
C PRO A 136 -8.36 10.83 -21.84
N PHE A 137 -9.06 10.42 -20.78
CA PHE A 137 -8.59 10.55 -19.38
C PHE A 137 -8.09 9.22 -18.81
N ILE A 138 -7.73 8.26 -19.68
CA ILE A 138 -7.21 6.98 -19.23
C ILE A 138 -5.95 7.18 -18.39
N ASN A 139 -5.95 6.58 -17.20
CA ASN A 139 -4.79 6.46 -16.35
C ASN A 139 -4.95 5.26 -15.42
N CYS A 140 -3.83 4.81 -14.87
CA CYS A 140 -3.79 3.83 -13.80
C CYS A 140 -2.97 4.35 -12.62
N THR A 141 -2.70 3.50 -11.63
CA THR A 141 -1.86 3.85 -10.49
C THR A 141 -0.41 4.16 -10.86
N ASN A 142 0.03 3.72 -12.04
CA ASN A 142 1.41 3.85 -12.54
C ASN A 142 1.59 5.00 -13.55
N CYS A 143 0.54 5.77 -13.88
CA CYS A 143 0.64 6.88 -14.83
C CYS A 143 -0.41 7.98 -14.60
N GLY A 144 -0.30 9.07 -15.36
CA GLY A 144 -1.27 10.16 -15.37
C GLY A 144 -0.92 11.31 -14.41
N PRO A 145 -1.81 12.32 -14.33
CA PRO A 145 -1.60 13.48 -13.48
C PRO A 145 -1.65 13.12 -12.00
N ARG A 146 -0.82 13.79 -11.20
CA ARG A 146 -0.67 13.66 -9.74
C ARG A 146 -0.49 15.04 -9.14
N TYR A 147 0.72 15.59 -9.15
CA TYR A 147 1.04 16.88 -8.54
C TYR A 147 0.10 17.99 -9.02
N THR A 148 -0.26 18.00 -10.31
CA THR A 148 -1.14 19.02 -10.87
C THR A 148 -2.61 18.94 -10.42
N ILE A 149 -3.03 17.84 -9.81
CA ILE A 149 -4.44 17.58 -9.45
C ILE A 149 -4.66 17.18 -7.99
N ILE A 150 -3.59 17.12 -7.18
CA ILE A 150 -3.69 16.77 -5.75
C ILE A 150 -3.83 18.06 -4.95
N ASP A 151 -4.99 18.27 -4.34
CA ASP A 151 -5.29 19.48 -3.56
C ASP A 151 -4.80 19.37 -2.11
N ASP A 152 -4.80 18.16 -1.51
CA ASP A 152 -4.42 17.96 -0.11
C ASP A 152 -3.78 16.59 0.18
N ILE A 153 -3.10 16.50 1.33
CA ILE A 153 -2.50 15.28 1.87
C ILE A 153 -3.02 14.97 3.28
N PRO A 154 -3.26 13.70 3.64
CA PRO A 154 -2.95 12.48 2.88
C PRO A 154 -3.89 12.26 1.70
N TYR A 155 -3.34 11.73 0.60
CA TYR A 155 -4.05 11.53 -0.65
C TYR A 155 -5.20 10.53 -0.50
N ASP A 156 -6.40 11.00 -0.78
CA ASP A 156 -7.59 10.21 -1.06
C ASP A 156 -8.40 10.92 -2.15
N ARG A 157 -9.01 10.15 -3.05
CA ARG A 157 -9.73 10.65 -4.24
C ARG A 157 -10.81 11.74 -3.98
N PRO A 158 -11.55 11.75 -2.86
CA PRO A 158 -12.56 12.78 -2.61
C PRO A 158 -12.00 14.16 -2.25
N LYS A 159 -10.69 14.24 -1.97
CA LYS A 159 -9.98 15.48 -1.68
C LYS A 159 -9.20 15.90 -2.92
#